data_AF-A0AAN5CTU6-F1
#
_entry.id   AF-A0AAN5CTU6-F1
#
_cell.length_a   1.000
_cell.length_b   1.000
_cell.length_c   1.000
_cell.angle_alpha   90.00
_cell.angle_beta   90.00
_cell.angle_gamma   90.00
#
_symmetry.space_group_name_H-M   'P 1'
#
loop_
_entity.id
_entity.type
_entity.pdbx_description
1 polymer ?
#
loop_
_entity_poly.entity_id
_entity_poly.type
_entity_poly.pdbx_seq_one_letter_code
_entity_poly.pdbx_strand_id
1 'polypeptide(L)'
;MYHMIQSTSEICGIQYLKEFIGRRIGLVQLEEYVSPSPWNCISHLLKDKQFKLDMRVLRLPAVASNYLLTILKANNVEQLSISAQSIDDPVNLLISISSLVGSMRLRQPIVDNIDSRNRHLFGVCDIDWASAILKMFSGKLHKLEIENNSYPYYLSRDDSEKLIR
;
A
#
# COMPACT_ATOMS: atom_id res chain seq x y z
N MET A 1 11.70 20.21 19.55
CA MET A 1 12.85 19.29 19.42
C MET A 1 12.58 18.11 20.32
N TYR A 2 11.82 17.12 19.83
CA TYR A 2 11.44 15.93 20.61
C TYR A 2 12.50 14.85 20.40
N HIS A 3 13.34 14.63 21.40
CA HIS A 3 14.17 13.43 21.49
C HIS A 3 13.26 12.26 21.91
N MET A 4 12.89 11.41 20.96
CA MET A 4 12.41 10.06 21.28
C MET A 4 13.61 9.23 21.72
N ILE A 5 13.72 9.00 23.02
CA ILE A 5 14.43 7.84 23.55
C ILE A 5 13.53 6.65 23.25
N GLN A 6 13.70 6.02 22.09
CA GLN A 6 13.21 4.65 21.90
C GLN A 6 13.95 3.80 22.93
N SER A 7 13.19 3.10 23.78
CA SER A 7 13.78 2.29 24.85
C SER A 7 14.72 1.26 24.24
N THR A 8 15.92 1.14 24.81
CA THR A 8 16.97 0.21 24.37
C THR A 8 16.54 -1.26 24.41
N SER A 9 15.46 -1.60 25.12
CA SER A 9 14.92 -2.96 25.22
C SER A 9 14.13 -3.40 23.98
N GLU A 10 13.37 -2.51 23.32
CA GLU A 10 12.60 -2.84 22.11
C GLU A 10 13.52 -3.15 20.92
N ILE A 11 14.61 -2.37 20.78
CA ILE A 11 15.63 -2.56 19.74
C ILE A 11 16.32 -3.92 19.88
N CYS A 12 16.51 -4.39 21.12
CA CYS A 12 17.18 -5.65 21.42
C CYS A 12 16.34 -6.86 20.99
N GLY A 13 15.03 -6.87 21.30
CA GLY A 13 14.14 -7.99 20.94
C GLY A 13 13.99 -8.21 19.42
N ILE A 14 13.93 -7.13 18.64
CA ILE A 14 13.80 -7.21 17.17
C ILE A 14 15.08 -7.69 16.51
N GLN A 15 16.26 -7.34 17.05
CA GLN A 15 17.54 -7.84 16.54
C GLN A 15 17.64 -9.37 16.69
N TYR A 16 17.22 -9.92 17.83
CA TYR A 16 17.16 -11.38 18.00
C TYR A 16 16.21 -12.04 17.00
N LEU A 17 15.00 -11.48 16.82
CA LEU A 17 14.04 -12.02 15.85
C LEU A 17 14.59 -12.08 14.42
N LYS A 18 15.45 -11.14 14.03
CA LYS A 18 16.07 -11.12 12.69
C LYS A 18 16.90 -12.36 12.39
N GLU A 19 17.50 -12.99 13.40
CA GLU A 19 18.31 -14.20 13.27
C GLU A 19 17.45 -15.45 13.05
N PHE A 20 16.24 -15.49 13.62
CA PHE A 20 15.31 -16.62 13.51
C PHE A 20 14.43 -16.56 12.26
N ILE A 21 14.29 -15.37 11.64
CA ILE A 21 13.49 -15.21 10.43
C ILE A 21 14.35 -15.54 9.20
N GLY A 22 13.97 -16.59 8.48
CA GLY A 22 14.60 -16.99 7.22
C GLY A 22 14.57 -15.89 6.15
N ARG A 23 15.35 -16.06 5.07
CA ARG A 23 15.43 -15.07 3.98
C ARG A 23 14.11 -14.87 3.21
N ARG A 24 13.23 -15.88 3.24
CA ARG A 24 11.93 -15.87 2.56
C ARG A 24 10.83 -15.95 3.60
N ILE A 25 9.95 -14.97 3.61
CA ILE A 25 8.75 -14.91 4.44
C ILE A 25 7.56 -15.02 3.49
N GLY A 26 6.61 -15.91 3.79
CA GLY A 26 5.47 -16.11 2.88
C GLY A 26 4.60 -14.86 2.75
N LEU A 27 4.26 -14.24 3.88
CA LEU A 27 3.39 -13.08 3.96
C LEU A 27 3.74 -12.25 5.20
N VAL A 28 3.77 -10.93 5.05
CA VAL A 28 3.80 -9.96 6.14
C VAL A 28 2.48 -9.22 6.10
N GLN A 29 1.73 -9.28 7.21
CA GLN A 29 0.47 -8.56 7.36
C GLN A 29 0.67 -7.38 8.30
N LEU A 30 0.22 -6.21 7.85
CA LEU A 30 0.20 -4.98 8.64
C LEU A 30 -1.26 -4.58 8.84
N GLU A 31 -1.74 -4.79 10.05
CA GLU A 31 -3.08 -4.43 10.49
C GLU A 31 -3.02 -3.25 11.44
N GLU A 32 -3.98 -2.34 11.31
CA GLU A 32 -4.25 -1.20 12.21
C GLU A 32 -3.07 -0.22 12.42
N TYR A 33 -3.28 1.03 12.00
CA TYR A 33 -2.31 2.10 12.18
C TYR A 33 -2.41 2.69 13.59
N VAL A 34 -1.47 2.36 14.49
CA VAL A 34 -1.49 2.90 15.88
C VAL A 34 -0.40 3.95 16.13
N SER A 35 0.73 3.98 15.41
CA SER A 35 1.79 5.00 15.62
C SER A 35 2.91 4.89 14.55
N PRO A 36 3.74 5.93 14.35
CA PRO A 36 4.98 5.85 13.55
C PRO A 36 6.06 4.92 14.13
N SER A 37 6.11 4.72 15.45
CA SER A 37 7.22 3.99 16.13
C SER A 37 7.48 2.55 15.63
N PRO A 38 6.45 1.72 15.36
CA PRO A 38 6.64 0.34 14.91
C PRO A 38 7.26 0.21 13.51
N TRP A 39 7.12 1.21 12.64
CA TRP A 39 7.57 1.13 11.25
C TRP A 39 9.08 1.04 11.11
N ASN A 40 9.83 1.75 11.96
CA ASN A 40 11.29 1.67 11.99
C ASN A 40 11.75 0.27 12.40
N CYS A 41 11.07 -0.34 13.35
CA CYS A 41 11.35 -1.70 13.81
C CYS A 41 11.08 -2.73 12.70
N ILE A 42 9.92 -2.62 12.06
CA ILE A 42 9.50 -3.50 10.96
C ILE A 42 10.46 -3.39 9.78
N SER A 43 10.88 -2.17 9.40
CA SER A 43 11.81 -1.99 8.28
C SER A 43 13.18 -2.62 8.54
N HIS A 44 13.70 -2.54 9.77
CA HIS A 44 14.96 -3.20 10.15
C HIS A 44 14.85 -4.73 10.18
N LEU A 45 13.72 -5.26 10.65
CA LEU A 45 13.45 -6.69 10.73
C LEU A 45 13.35 -7.32 9.33
N LEU A 46 12.67 -6.63 8.42
CA LEU A 46 12.38 -7.11 7.07
C LEU A 46 13.50 -6.85 6.07
N LYS A 47 14.50 -6.03 6.43
CA LYS A 47 15.62 -5.67 5.56
C LYS A 47 16.26 -6.90 4.91
N ASP A 48 16.42 -6.85 3.59
CA ASP A 48 17.02 -7.89 2.73
C ASP A 48 16.23 -9.22 2.71
N LYS A 49 14.95 -9.20 3.11
CA LYS A 49 14.04 -10.36 3.05
C LYS A 49 13.16 -10.30 1.80
N GLN A 50 12.75 -11.46 1.32
CA GLN A 50 11.74 -11.60 0.26
C GLN A 50 10.40 -11.93 0.89
N PHE A 51 9.38 -11.14 0.59
CA PHE A 51 8.04 -11.35 1.15
C PHE A 51 6.94 -10.71 0.30
N LYS A 52 5.71 -11.15 0.57
CA LYS A 52 4.48 -10.48 0.13
C LYS A 52 4.00 -9.57 1.24
N LEU A 53 3.52 -8.38 0.91
CA LEU A 53 2.99 -7.43 1.88
C LEU A 53 1.49 -7.29 1.72
N ASP A 54 0.72 -7.48 2.79
CA ASP A 54 -0.71 -7.21 2.85
C ASP A 54 -0.98 -6.16 3.94
N MET A 55 -1.55 -5.03 3.56
CA MET A 55 -1.83 -3.90 4.45
C MET A 55 -3.33 -3.67 4.53
N ARG A 56 -3.86 -3.62 5.75
CA ARG A 56 -5.28 -3.36 6.01
C ARG A 56 -5.42 -2.21 6.98
N VAL A 57 -5.92 -1.08 6.48
CA VAL A 57 -6.09 0.15 7.25
C VAL A 57 -7.40 0.82 6.86
N LEU A 58 -8.04 1.55 7.77
CA LEU A 58 -9.22 2.33 7.40
C LEU A 58 -8.83 3.49 6.47
N ARG A 59 -7.83 4.26 6.90
CA ARG A 59 -7.24 5.38 6.16
C ARG A 59 -5.73 5.23 6.13
N LEU A 60 -5.12 5.49 4.97
CA LEU A 60 -3.67 5.54 4.80
C LEU A 60 -3.21 7.00 4.69
N PRO A 61 -2.76 7.63 5.79
CA PRO A 61 -2.30 9.01 5.76
C PRO A 61 -0.93 9.15 5.08
N ALA A 62 -0.59 10.33 4.58
CA ALA A 62 0.66 10.59 3.85
C ALA A 62 1.93 10.16 4.62
N VAL A 63 1.93 10.32 5.94
CA VAL A 63 3.03 9.86 6.81
C VAL A 63 3.22 8.34 6.74
N ALA A 64 2.13 7.58 6.81
CA ALA A 64 2.16 6.12 6.69
C ALA A 64 2.56 5.68 5.28
N SER A 65 2.08 6.39 4.25
CA SER A 65 2.47 6.18 2.86
C SER A 65 3.99 6.28 2.65
N ASN A 66 4.64 7.26 3.29
CA ASN A 66 6.10 7.42 3.24
C ASN A 66 6.85 6.25 3.90
N TYR A 67 6.34 5.72 5.01
CA TYR A 67 6.91 4.53 5.64
C TYR A 67 6.75 3.29 4.77
N LEU A 68 5.57 3.11 4.16
CA LEU A 68 5.33 2.04 3.20
C LEU A 68 6.34 2.10 2.05
N LEU A 69 6.51 3.27 1.43
CA LEU A 69 7.50 3.46 0.36
C LEU A 69 8.93 3.17 0.83
N THR A 70 9.27 3.51 2.07
CA THR A 70 10.58 3.18 2.65
C THR A 70 10.78 1.67 2.75
N ILE A 71 9.77 0.91 3.20
CA ILE A 71 9.81 -0.55 3.26
C ILE A 71 9.93 -1.14 1.85
N LEU A 72 9.14 -0.68 0.89
CA LEU A 72 9.17 -1.18 -0.48
C LEU A 72 10.50 -0.88 -1.19
N LYS A 73 11.17 0.23 -0.88
CA LYS A 73 12.50 0.55 -1.42
C LYS A 73 13.61 -0.27 -0.78
N ALA A 74 13.52 -0.52 0.52
CA ALA A 74 14.53 -1.25 1.27
C ALA A 74 14.47 -2.77 1.03
N ASN A 75 13.37 -3.27 0.46
CA ASN A 75 13.09 -4.69 0.34
C ASN A 75 12.61 -5.04 -1.06
N ASN A 76 12.98 -6.22 -1.55
CA ASN A 76 12.49 -6.70 -2.85
C ASN A 76 11.08 -7.30 -2.70
N VAL A 77 10.09 -6.46 -2.42
CA VAL A 77 8.68 -6.85 -2.32
C VAL A 77 8.12 -6.99 -3.73
N GLU A 78 7.80 -8.23 -4.11
CA GLU A 78 7.28 -8.49 -5.45
C GLU A 78 5.75 -8.29 -5.54
N GLN A 79 5.04 -8.55 -4.45
CA GLN A 79 3.58 -8.49 -4.38
C GLN A 79 3.12 -7.65 -3.19
N LEU A 80 2.24 -6.69 -3.47
CA LEU A 80 1.60 -5.84 -2.48
C LEU A 80 0.07 -5.93 -2.57
N SER A 81 -0.59 -6.01 -1.42
CA SER A 81 -2.03 -5.88 -1.25
C SER A 81 -2.31 -4.69 -0.31
N ILE A 82 -3.20 -3.79 -0.72
CA ILE A 82 -3.68 -2.68 0.12
C ILE A 82 -5.20 -2.76 0.19
N SER A 83 -5.74 -2.82 1.41
CA SER A 83 -7.15 -2.64 1.69
C SER A 83 -7.35 -1.35 2.50
N ALA A 84 -8.00 -0.35 1.90
CA ALA A 84 -8.28 0.94 2.55
C ALA A 84 -9.55 1.62 2.04
N GLN A 85 -10.24 2.37 2.91
CA GLN A 85 -11.36 3.22 2.50
C GLN A 85 -10.87 4.53 1.87
N SER A 86 -9.77 5.09 2.39
CA SER A 86 -9.16 6.32 1.89
C SER A 86 -7.65 6.29 1.97
N ILE A 87 -7.02 6.97 1.02
CA ILE A 87 -5.57 7.13 0.96
C ILE A 87 -5.32 8.62 0.69
N ASP A 88 -4.39 9.23 1.42
CA ASP A 88 -3.96 10.60 1.10
C ASP A 88 -3.15 10.58 -0.21
N ASP A 89 -3.56 11.39 -1.19
CA ASP A 89 -2.97 11.45 -2.54
C ASP A 89 -2.82 10.08 -3.22
N PRO A 90 -3.95 9.37 -3.45
CA PRO A 90 -3.91 7.98 -3.89
C PRO A 90 -3.24 7.82 -5.25
N VAL A 91 -3.41 8.77 -6.17
CA VAL A 91 -2.86 8.68 -7.53
C VAL A 91 -1.34 8.66 -7.49
N ASN A 92 -0.70 9.65 -6.86
CA ASN A 92 0.76 9.73 -6.83
C ASN A 92 1.37 8.59 -5.99
N LEU A 93 0.71 8.18 -4.91
CA LEU A 93 1.17 7.05 -4.11
C LEU A 93 1.15 5.75 -4.92
N LEU A 94 0.03 5.43 -5.57
CA LEU A 94 -0.11 4.17 -6.30
C LEU A 94 0.84 4.08 -7.50
N ILE A 95 1.10 5.19 -8.19
CA ILE A 95 2.15 5.30 -9.23
C ILE A 95 3.54 5.10 -8.61
N SER A 96 3.81 5.71 -7.46
CA SER A 96 5.10 5.53 -6.79
C SER A 96 5.32 4.07 -6.37
N ILE A 97 4.30 3.41 -5.86
CA ILE A 97 4.33 2.00 -5.47
C ILE A 97 4.52 1.10 -6.70
N SER A 98 3.82 1.37 -7.81
CA SER A 98 3.89 0.55 -9.03
C SER A 98 5.28 0.55 -9.67
N SER A 99 6.12 1.55 -9.37
CA SER A 99 7.53 1.56 -9.76
C SER A 99 8.40 0.57 -8.95
N LEU A 100 7.91 0.09 -7.80
CA LEU A 100 8.67 -0.73 -6.84
C LEU A 100 8.24 -2.21 -6.83
N VAL A 101 6.97 -2.50 -7.14
CA VAL A 101 6.39 -3.85 -7.05
C VAL A 101 5.99 -4.39 -8.42
N GLY A 102 6.04 -5.71 -8.60
CA GLY A 102 5.61 -6.37 -9.84
C GLY A 102 4.10 -6.63 -9.90
N SER A 103 3.48 -6.89 -8.75
CA SER A 103 2.04 -7.12 -8.64
C SER A 103 1.42 -6.29 -7.52
N MET A 104 0.24 -5.73 -7.78
CA MET A 104 -0.52 -4.95 -6.82
C MET A 104 -1.99 -5.39 -6.80
N ARG A 105 -2.53 -5.58 -5.59
CA ARG A 105 -3.95 -5.78 -5.34
C ARG A 105 -4.47 -4.64 -4.49
N LEU A 106 -5.57 -4.05 -4.90
CA LEU A 106 -6.20 -2.90 -4.27
C LEU A 106 -7.62 -3.28 -3.91
N ARG A 107 -8.00 -3.13 -2.64
CA ARG A 107 -9.35 -3.39 -2.17
C ARG A 107 -9.90 -2.17 -1.45
N GLN A 108 -11.09 -1.74 -1.85
CA GLN A 108 -11.83 -0.70 -1.15
C GLN A 108 -13.03 -1.31 -0.43
N PRO A 109 -13.04 -1.31 0.92
CA PRO A 109 -14.25 -1.56 1.69
C PRO A 109 -15.30 -0.48 1.43
N ILE A 110 -16.57 -0.78 1.77
CA ILE A 110 -17.63 0.23 1.76
C ILE A 110 -17.25 1.41 2.69
N VAL A 111 -17.59 2.62 2.27
CA VAL A 111 -17.41 3.88 3.01
C VAL A 111 -18.79 4.44 3.33
N ASP A 112 -19.02 4.73 4.61
CA ASP A 112 -20.30 5.25 5.06
C ASP A 112 -20.61 6.61 4.43
N ASN A 113 -21.89 6.84 4.13
CA ASN A 113 -22.41 8.11 3.59
C ASN A 113 -21.91 8.49 2.18
N ILE A 114 -21.37 7.55 1.41
CA ILE A 114 -21.06 7.74 -0.01
C ILE A 114 -22.04 6.96 -0.87
N ASP A 115 -22.69 7.64 -1.83
CA ASP A 115 -23.54 6.97 -2.82
C ASP A 115 -22.69 6.02 -3.69
N SER A 116 -23.13 4.77 -3.80
CA SER A 116 -22.57 3.75 -4.70
C SER A 116 -22.44 4.18 -6.17
N ARG A 117 -23.24 5.16 -6.61
CA ARG A 117 -23.21 5.73 -7.97
C ARG A 117 -22.06 6.70 -8.19
N ASN A 118 -21.41 7.16 -7.12
CA ASN A 118 -20.27 8.06 -7.24
C ASN A 118 -19.07 7.34 -7.86
N ARG A 119 -18.31 8.07 -8.68
CA ARG A 119 -17.04 7.61 -9.26
C ARG A 119 -15.93 7.65 -8.22
N HIS A 120 -16.10 6.88 -7.16
CA HIS A 120 -15.33 6.96 -5.92
C HIS A 120 -14.32 5.80 -5.80
N LEU A 121 -13.05 6.14 -5.59
CA LEU A 121 -11.99 5.18 -5.27
C LEU A 121 -10.92 5.85 -4.38
N PHE A 122 -10.53 5.17 -3.32
CA PHE A 122 -9.61 5.54 -2.25
C PHE A 122 -9.78 6.97 -1.71
N GLY A 123 -11.01 7.41 -1.48
CA GLY A 123 -11.31 8.72 -0.88
C GLY A 123 -11.36 9.88 -1.87
N VAL A 124 -11.21 9.61 -3.18
CA VAL A 124 -11.32 10.63 -4.23
C VAL A 124 -12.45 10.28 -5.20
N CYS A 125 -13.11 11.32 -5.71
CA CYS A 125 -14.17 11.22 -6.70
C CYS A 125 -13.72 11.83 -8.04
N ASP A 126 -14.30 11.33 -9.14
CA ASP A 126 -14.23 11.99 -10.45
C ASP A 126 -12.81 12.12 -11.03
N ILE A 127 -11.92 11.21 -10.65
CA ILE A 127 -10.54 11.12 -11.14
C ILE A 127 -10.46 10.28 -12.42
N ASP A 128 -9.56 10.68 -13.33
CA ASP A 128 -9.16 9.87 -14.48
C ASP A 128 -8.28 8.70 -14.05
N TRP A 129 -8.94 7.66 -13.54
CA TRP A 129 -8.29 6.43 -13.11
C TRP A 129 -7.66 5.65 -14.26
N ALA A 130 -8.17 5.77 -15.49
CA ALA A 130 -7.53 5.12 -16.64
C ALA A 130 -6.13 5.65 -16.87
N SER A 131 -5.95 6.98 -16.92
CA SER A 131 -4.63 7.60 -17.06
C SER A 131 -3.71 7.26 -15.89
N ALA A 132 -4.23 7.21 -14.66
CA ALA A 132 -3.45 6.80 -13.50
C ALA A 132 -2.99 5.33 -13.59
N ILE A 133 -3.89 4.42 -13.96
CA ILE A 133 -3.58 2.99 -14.14
C ILE A 133 -2.55 2.77 -15.24
N LEU A 134 -2.67 3.46 -16.39
CA LEU A 134 -1.66 3.38 -17.45
C LEU A 134 -0.27 3.83 -16.97
N LYS A 135 -0.20 4.93 -16.20
CA LYS A 135 1.05 5.37 -15.55
C LYS A 135 1.56 4.36 -14.52
N MET A 136 0.67 3.63 -13.85
CA MET A 136 1.10 2.57 -12.93
C MET A 136 1.84 1.46 -13.68
N PHE A 137 1.33 1.05 -14.85
CA PHE A 137 1.93 0.02 -15.70
C PHE A 137 3.19 0.47 -16.45
N SER A 138 3.51 1.76 -16.53
CA SER A 138 4.79 2.22 -17.08
C SER A 138 6.00 1.97 -16.15
N GLY A 139 5.76 1.47 -14.93
CA GLY A 139 6.78 1.12 -13.95
C GLY A 139 7.20 -0.35 -13.99
N LYS A 140 7.37 -0.97 -12.82
CA LYS A 140 7.71 -2.40 -12.65
C LYS A 140 6.44 -3.29 -12.67
N LEU A 141 5.28 -2.67 -12.44
CA LEU A 141 4.00 -3.35 -12.32
C LEU A 141 3.59 -4.04 -13.63
N HIS A 142 3.35 -5.35 -13.56
CA HIS A 142 2.83 -6.16 -14.66
C HIS A 142 1.48 -6.82 -14.32
N LYS A 143 1.03 -6.71 -13.08
CA LYS A 143 -0.28 -7.20 -12.63
C LYS A 143 -0.95 -6.22 -11.68
N LEU A 144 -2.17 -5.82 -12.00
CA LEU A 144 -3.02 -4.98 -11.16
C LEU A 144 -4.39 -5.65 -10.97
N GLU A 145 -4.85 -5.71 -9.73
CA GLU A 145 -6.20 -6.16 -9.37
C GLU A 145 -6.86 -5.08 -8.52
N ILE A 146 -8.06 -4.64 -8.89
CA ILE A 146 -8.82 -3.63 -8.15
C ILE A 146 -10.19 -4.21 -7.79
N GLU A 147 -10.46 -4.28 -6.49
CA GLU A 147 -11.74 -4.68 -5.92
C GLU A 147 -12.44 -3.45 -5.33
N ASN A 148 -13.40 -2.91 -6.08
CA ASN A 148 -14.19 -1.77 -5.67
C ASN A 148 -15.69 -2.02 -5.90
N ASN A 149 -16.17 -3.17 -5.46
CA ASN A 149 -17.52 -3.67 -5.76
C ASN A 149 -18.63 -2.73 -5.28
N SER A 150 -18.37 -1.95 -4.23
CA SER A 150 -19.34 -0.98 -3.67
C SER A 150 -19.49 0.29 -4.51
N TYR A 151 -18.52 0.59 -5.38
CA TYR A 151 -18.49 1.81 -6.21
C TYR A 151 -18.06 1.46 -7.64
N PRO A 152 -18.87 0.69 -8.39
CA PRO A 152 -18.47 0.10 -9.67
C PRO A 152 -18.20 1.15 -10.77
N TYR A 153 -18.63 2.40 -10.56
CA TYR A 153 -18.48 3.49 -11.52
C TYR A 153 -17.18 4.29 -11.38
N TYR A 154 -16.25 3.88 -10.50
CA TYR A 154 -14.95 4.55 -10.37
C TYR A 154 -14.15 4.60 -11.69
N LEU A 155 -14.40 3.64 -12.59
CA LEU A 155 -13.89 3.62 -13.94
C LEU A 155 -15.08 3.65 -14.89
N SER A 156 -15.17 4.69 -15.72
CA SER A 156 -16.24 4.76 -16.73
C SER A 156 -16.03 3.71 -17.82
N ARG A 157 -17.07 3.45 -18.63
CA ARG A 157 -16.94 2.58 -19.80
C ARG A 157 -15.86 3.08 -20.76
N ASP A 158 -15.90 4.36 -21.10
CA ASP A 158 -14.93 4.99 -22.01
C ASP A 158 -13.50 4.90 -21.46
N ASP A 159 -13.34 5.06 -20.14
CA ASP A 159 -12.05 4.90 -19.48
C ASP A 159 -11.57 3.44 -19.48
N SER A 160 -12.49 2.48 -19.33
CA SER A 160 -12.19 1.05 -19.42
C SER A 160 -11.71 0.66 -20.82
N GLU A 161 -12.31 1.23 -21.87
CA GLU A 161 -11.89 1.00 -23.26
C GLU A 161 -10.47 1.50 -23.55
N LYS A 162 -9.98 2.51 -22.81
CA LYS A 162 -8.58 2.99 -22.91
C LYS A 162 -7.57 1.98 -22.33
N LEU A 163 -7.99 1.09 -21.43
CA LEU A 163 -7.09 0.13 -20.75
C LEU A 163 -6.89 -1.18 -21.53
N ILE A 164 -7.71 -1.44 -22.55
CA ILE A 164 -7.70 -2.69 -23.33
C ILE A 164 -6.92 -2.52 -24.66
N ARG A 165 -6.55 -1.28 -25.01
CA ARG A 165 -5.81 -0.94 -26.24
C ARG A 165 -4.31 -0.93 -25.97
#